data_AF-A0A7X7LDX3-F1
#
_entry.id   AF-A0A7X7LDX3-F1
#
_cell.length_a   1.000
_cell.length_b   1.000
_cell.length_c   1.000
_cell.angle_alpha   90.00
_cell.angle_beta   90.00
_cell.angle_gamma   90.00
#
_symmetry.space_group_name_H-M   'P 1'
#
loop_
_entity.id
_entity.type
_entity.pdbx_description
1 polymer ?
#
loop_
_entity_poly.entity_id
_entity_poly.type
_entity_poly.pdbx_seq_one_letter_code
_entity_poly.pdbx_strand_id
1 'polypeptide(L)'
;MSDSPAPAAAPATGAAVAPLDPERVSADFPILQAGPNTGRRLAYLDSAASAMKPRQVLDSLRATYESAYANVHRGVYTHAAAATANFEAAREDVRALLNARSPREVIFTRGTTEAINLVAYSWARNELKAGDIVVTTQLEHHSNLVPWQQACAATGAELRFIEVDDDGLLVLDDLE
;
A
#
# COMPACT_ATOMS: atom_id res chain seq x y z
N MET A 1 -23.51 14.71 -32.92
CA MET A 1 -24.43 14.81 -31.76
C MET A 1 -23.77 14.05 -30.63
N SER A 2 -23.17 14.83 -29.74
CA SER A 2 -22.47 14.41 -28.54
C SER A 2 -23.51 14.20 -27.45
N ASP A 3 -23.45 13.06 -26.76
CA ASP A 3 -24.02 12.92 -25.43
C ASP A 3 -23.17 11.91 -24.67
N SER A 4 -22.09 12.42 -24.05
CA SER A 4 -21.36 11.68 -23.03
C SER A 4 -22.12 11.82 -21.72
N PRO A 5 -22.45 10.73 -21.01
CA PRO A 5 -23.19 10.83 -19.76
C PRO A 5 -22.37 11.60 -18.73
N ALA A 6 -23.03 12.55 -18.06
CA ALA A 6 -22.46 13.37 -17.01
C ALA A 6 -21.84 12.50 -15.90
N PRO A 7 -20.72 12.92 -15.28
CA PRO A 7 -20.14 12.21 -14.16
C PRO A 7 -21.14 12.13 -13.00
N ALA A 8 -21.28 10.94 -12.42
CA ALA A 8 -22.12 10.70 -11.25
C ALA A 8 -21.71 11.63 -10.11
N ALA A 9 -22.71 12.29 -9.52
CA ALA A 9 -22.52 13.24 -8.42
C ALA A 9 -21.75 12.58 -7.26
N ALA A 10 -20.78 13.32 -6.71
CA ALA A 10 -20.05 12.92 -5.52
C ALA A 10 -21.03 12.66 -4.35
N PRO A 11 -20.79 11.63 -3.52
CA PRO A 11 -21.65 11.37 -2.37
C PRO A 11 -21.68 12.58 -1.44
N ALA A 12 -22.87 12.97 -1.02
CA ALA A 12 -23.10 14.12 -0.16
C ALA A 12 -22.27 14.02 1.15
N THR A 13 -21.34 14.95 1.32
CA THR A 13 -20.53 15.14 2.52
C THR A 13 -21.36 15.82 3.61
N GLY A 14 -22.15 15.03 4.33
CA GLY A 14 -23.03 15.55 5.39
C GLY A 14 -23.15 14.68 6.64
N ALA A 15 -22.36 13.61 6.78
CA ALA A 15 -22.32 12.87 8.03
C ALA A 15 -21.29 13.53 8.97
N ALA A 16 -21.75 14.07 10.09
CA ALA A 16 -20.87 14.51 11.17
C ALA A 16 -20.00 13.31 11.61
N VAL A 17 -18.71 13.37 11.32
CA VAL A 17 -17.75 12.37 11.79
C VAL A 17 -17.70 12.51 13.31
N ALA A 18 -18.12 11.46 14.03
CA ALA A 18 -18.02 11.43 15.48
C ALA A 18 -16.56 11.69 15.89
N PRO A 19 -16.31 12.44 16.99
CA PRO A 19 -14.95 12.70 17.44
C PRO A 19 -14.18 11.39 17.69
N LEU A 20 -12.89 11.40 17.37
CA LEU A 20 -12.01 10.26 17.62
C LEU A 20 -11.99 9.95 19.13
N ASP A 21 -12.26 8.70 19.48
CA ASP A 21 -12.12 8.15 20.83
C ASP A 21 -10.92 7.17 20.85
N PRO A 22 -9.74 7.61 21.32
CA PRO A 22 -8.53 6.79 21.32
C PRO A 22 -8.64 5.56 22.23
N GLU A 23 -9.39 5.64 23.33
CA GLU A 23 -9.56 4.51 24.25
C GLU A 23 -10.40 3.41 23.61
N ARG A 24 -11.48 3.81 22.92
CA ARG A 24 -12.28 2.86 22.14
C ARG A 24 -11.46 2.21 21.02
N VAL A 25 -10.64 2.97 20.29
CA VAL A 25 -9.76 2.42 19.24
C VAL A 25 -8.70 1.50 19.85
N SER A 26 -8.07 1.89 20.96
CA SER A 26 -7.05 1.09 21.64
C SER A 26 -7.57 -0.27 22.12
N ALA A 27 -8.85 -0.33 22.53
CA ALA A 27 -9.50 -1.56 22.97
C ALA A 27 -9.57 -2.64 21.87
N ASP A 28 -9.53 -2.24 20.59
CA ASP A 28 -9.50 -3.17 19.46
C ASP A 28 -8.14 -3.83 19.24
N PHE A 29 -7.07 -3.36 19.89
CA PHE A 29 -5.71 -3.91 19.76
C PHE A 29 -5.33 -4.70 21.01
N PRO A 30 -5.50 -6.04 21.03
CA PRO A 30 -5.30 -6.83 22.25
C PRO A 30 -3.88 -6.71 22.82
N ILE A 31 -2.87 -6.58 21.96
CA ILE A 31 -1.46 -6.47 22.35
C ILE A 31 -1.15 -5.19 23.14
N LEU A 32 -1.95 -4.13 22.98
CA LEU A 32 -1.76 -2.89 23.73
C LEU A 32 -2.28 -2.98 25.17
N GLN A 33 -3.21 -3.92 25.43
CA GLN A 33 -3.87 -4.05 26.73
C GLN A 33 -3.02 -4.80 27.77
N ALA A 34 -2.05 -5.61 27.35
CA ALA A 34 -1.18 -6.37 28.25
C ALA A 34 0.29 -6.27 27.81
N GLY A 35 1.06 -5.40 28.47
CA GLY A 35 2.51 -5.37 28.30
C GLY A 35 3.13 -6.66 28.86
N PRO A 36 3.94 -7.40 28.08
CA PRO A 36 4.36 -8.76 28.42
C PRO A 36 5.20 -8.87 29.71
N ASN A 37 5.79 -7.77 30.20
CA ASN A 37 6.81 -7.82 31.26
C ASN A 37 6.55 -6.88 32.45
N THR A 38 5.51 -6.04 32.41
CA THR A 38 5.36 -4.95 33.41
C THR A 38 4.01 -4.92 34.10
N GLY A 39 3.01 -5.67 33.61
CA GLY A 39 1.62 -5.54 34.05
C GLY A 39 0.99 -4.18 33.73
N ARG A 40 1.68 -3.34 32.94
CA ARG A 40 1.22 -2.04 32.47
C ARG A 40 0.80 -2.15 30.99
N ARG A 41 -0.01 -1.21 30.53
CA ARG A 41 -0.31 -1.05 29.09
C ARG A 41 0.97 -0.82 28.30
N LEU A 42 1.03 -1.37 27.08
CA LEU A 42 2.17 -1.24 26.19
C LEU A 42 2.12 0.12 25.47
N ALA A 43 3.14 0.95 25.66
CA ALA A 43 3.38 2.14 24.84
C ALA A 43 4.27 1.75 23.63
N TYR A 44 3.64 1.37 22.51
CA TYR A 44 4.35 1.00 21.29
C TYR A 44 4.56 2.23 20.39
N LEU A 45 5.78 2.75 20.34
CA LEU A 45 6.16 3.97 19.58
C LEU A 45 7.00 3.65 18.34
N ASP A 46 6.78 2.49 17.72
CA ASP A 46 7.55 1.99 16.56
C ASP A 46 6.64 1.55 15.40
N SER A 47 5.44 2.14 15.32
CA SER A 47 4.45 1.81 14.28
C SER A 47 4.91 2.13 12.85
N ALA A 48 5.92 3.01 12.69
CA ALA A 48 6.52 3.32 11.41
C ALA A 48 7.30 2.12 10.81
N ALA A 49 7.83 1.23 11.66
CA ALA A 49 8.42 -0.03 11.21
C ALA A 49 7.34 -1.10 10.92
N SER A 50 6.41 -1.32 11.85
CA SER A 50 5.22 -2.15 11.61
C SER A 50 4.11 -1.86 12.62
N ALA A 51 2.90 -1.61 12.13
CA ALA A 51 1.74 -1.37 13.01
C ALA A 51 1.23 -2.66 13.68
N MET A 52 0.63 -2.50 14.86
CA MET A 52 -0.13 -3.55 15.54
C MET A 52 -1.43 -3.86 14.81
N LYS A 53 -2.01 -5.05 15.03
CA LYS A 53 -3.18 -5.55 14.28
C LYS A 53 -4.41 -5.49 15.19
N PRO A 54 -5.52 -4.88 14.77
CA PRO A 54 -6.76 -4.90 15.53
C PRO A 54 -7.40 -6.29 15.47
N ARG A 55 -8.30 -6.59 16.41
CA ARG A 55 -8.95 -7.90 16.55
C ARG A 55 -9.69 -8.30 15.28
N GLN A 56 -10.32 -7.36 14.59
CA GLN A 56 -11.04 -7.56 13.34
C GLN A 56 -10.17 -8.19 12.24
N VAL A 57 -8.90 -7.75 12.13
CA VAL A 57 -7.94 -8.33 11.17
C VAL A 57 -7.56 -9.75 11.58
N LEU A 58 -7.33 -9.97 12.88
CA LEU A 58 -6.97 -11.29 13.42
C LEU A 58 -8.12 -12.30 13.25
N ASP A 59 -9.35 -11.88 13.51
CA ASP A 59 -10.54 -12.70 13.39
C ASP A 59 -10.83 -13.03 11.91
N SER A 60 -10.64 -12.08 10.99
CA SER A 60 -10.75 -12.34 9.55
C SER A 60 -9.72 -13.38 9.06
N LEU A 61 -8.48 -13.27 9.53
CA LEU A 61 -7.42 -14.24 9.23
C LEU A 61 -7.79 -15.63 9.74
N ARG A 62 -8.22 -15.72 11.01
CA ARG A 62 -8.66 -16.97 11.64
C ARG A 62 -9.83 -17.58 10.86
N ALA A 63 -10.88 -16.82 10.60
CA ALA A 63 -12.05 -17.29 9.88
C ALA A 63 -11.70 -17.82 8.49
N THR A 64 -10.77 -17.16 7.78
CA THR A 64 -10.31 -17.61 6.47
C THR A 64 -9.67 -18.99 6.56
N TYR A 65 -8.73 -19.20 7.50
CA TYR A 65 -8.05 -20.49 7.64
C TYR A 65 -8.96 -21.60 8.19
N GLU A 66 -9.90 -21.28 9.06
CA GLU A 66 -10.78 -22.28 9.68
C GLU A 66 -11.95 -22.71 8.79
N SER A 67 -12.42 -21.84 7.88
CA SER A 67 -13.71 -22.05 7.18
C SER A 67 -13.72 -21.77 5.68
N ALA A 68 -12.75 -21.02 5.15
CA ALA A 68 -12.80 -20.54 3.76
C ALA A 68 -11.51 -20.79 2.95
N TYR A 69 -10.56 -21.57 3.50
CA TYR A 69 -9.25 -21.75 2.86
C TYR A 69 -9.32 -22.67 1.64
N ALA A 70 -8.92 -22.13 0.49
CA ALA A 70 -8.68 -22.87 -0.74
C ALA A 70 -7.75 -22.06 -1.64
N ASN A 71 -7.14 -22.70 -2.65
CA ASN A 71 -6.41 -21.97 -3.67
C ASN A 71 -7.37 -21.14 -4.53
N VAL A 72 -7.11 -19.83 -4.62
CA VAL A 72 -7.84 -18.91 -5.49
C VAL A 72 -7.64 -19.29 -6.97
N HIS A 73 -8.66 -19.05 -7.78
CA HIS A 73 -8.69 -19.28 -9.24
C HIS A 73 -8.39 -20.72 -9.72
N ARG A 74 -8.32 -21.71 -8.81
CA ARG A 74 -7.92 -23.10 -9.14
C ARG A 74 -9.00 -24.15 -8.92
N GLY A 75 -10.25 -23.78 -8.69
CA GLY A 75 -11.30 -24.77 -8.40
C GLY A 75 -12.71 -24.33 -8.77
N VAL A 76 -13.52 -25.32 -9.13
CA VAL A 76 -14.96 -25.18 -9.44
C VAL A 76 -15.85 -25.55 -8.23
N TYR A 77 -15.23 -25.94 -7.11
CA TYR A 77 -15.92 -26.33 -5.88
C TYR A 77 -16.14 -25.12 -4.96
N THR A 78 -17.15 -25.23 -4.10
CA THR A 78 -17.71 -24.13 -3.29
C THR A 78 -16.65 -23.35 -2.50
N HIS A 79 -15.70 -24.03 -1.85
CA HIS A 79 -14.66 -23.36 -1.07
C HIS A 79 -13.66 -22.58 -1.95
N ALA A 80 -13.27 -23.10 -3.13
CA ALA A 80 -12.41 -22.38 -4.05
C ALA A 80 -13.09 -21.15 -4.66
N ALA A 81 -14.40 -21.25 -4.95
CA ALA A 81 -15.19 -20.11 -5.40
C ALA A 81 -15.28 -19.01 -4.31
N ALA A 82 -15.55 -19.41 -3.06
CA ALA A 82 -15.60 -18.48 -1.92
C ALA A 82 -14.23 -17.80 -1.66
N ALA A 83 -13.14 -18.56 -1.67
CA ALA A 83 -11.79 -18.01 -1.49
C ALA A 83 -11.45 -16.97 -2.59
N THR A 84 -11.82 -17.27 -3.84
CA THR A 84 -11.63 -16.36 -4.97
C THR A 84 -12.47 -15.09 -4.82
N ALA A 85 -13.74 -15.23 -4.43
CA ALA A 85 -14.62 -14.09 -4.21
C ALA A 85 -14.09 -13.17 -3.10
N ASN A 86 -13.62 -13.73 -1.98
CA ASN A 86 -13.04 -12.94 -0.88
C ASN A 86 -11.75 -12.23 -1.31
N PHE A 87 -10.90 -12.88 -2.10
CA PHE A 87 -9.66 -12.29 -2.60
C PHE A 87 -9.92 -11.12 -3.57
N GLU A 88 -10.88 -11.28 -4.49
CA GLU A 88 -11.26 -10.20 -5.42
C GLU A 88 -12.05 -9.09 -4.72
N ALA A 89 -12.82 -9.39 -3.68
CA ALA A 89 -13.44 -8.36 -2.83
C ALA A 89 -12.38 -7.51 -2.11
N ALA A 90 -11.33 -8.14 -1.56
CA ALA A 90 -10.21 -7.41 -0.96
C ALA A 90 -9.48 -6.52 -1.99
N ARG A 91 -9.40 -6.95 -3.27
CA ARG A 91 -8.86 -6.12 -4.34
C ARG A 91 -9.73 -4.89 -4.61
N GLU A 92 -11.04 -5.07 -4.61
CA GLU A 92 -12.00 -3.97 -4.77
C GLU A 92 -11.96 -2.98 -3.60
N ASP A 93 -11.81 -3.48 -2.37
CA ASP A 93 -11.61 -2.62 -1.19
C ASP A 93 -10.35 -1.76 -1.31
N VAL A 94 -9.23 -2.34 -1.77
CA VAL A 94 -7.98 -1.60 -2.02
C VAL A 94 -8.16 -0.60 -3.17
N ARG A 95 -8.84 -0.99 -4.24
CA ARG A 95 -9.16 -0.08 -5.36
C ARG A 95 -9.95 1.13 -4.85
N ALA A 96 -10.98 0.91 -4.04
CA ALA A 96 -11.80 1.96 -3.46
C ALA A 96 -10.99 2.84 -2.50
N LEU A 97 -10.16 2.25 -1.64
CA LEU A 97 -9.29 2.96 -0.71
C LEU A 97 -8.31 3.90 -1.42
N LEU A 98 -7.69 3.44 -2.50
CA LEU A 98 -6.75 4.22 -3.31
C LEU A 98 -7.44 5.10 -4.35
N ASN A 99 -8.77 5.02 -4.47
CA ASN A 99 -9.57 5.67 -5.51
C ASN A 99 -9.06 5.37 -6.95
N ALA A 100 -8.58 4.14 -7.18
CA ALA A 100 -8.13 3.68 -8.51
C ALA A 100 -9.33 3.48 -9.45
N ARG A 101 -9.13 3.64 -10.76
CA ARG A 101 -10.23 3.58 -11.74
C ARG A 101 -10.73 2.16 -11.96
N SER A 102 -9.85 1.17 -11.81
CA SER A 102 -10.15 -0.24 -12.05
C SER A 102 -9.44 -1.13 -11.03
N PRO A 103 -10.06 -2.25 -10.58
CA PRO A 103 -9.35 -3.22 -9.75
C PRO A 103 -8.17 -3.85 -10.48
N ARG A 104 -8.14 -3.80 -11.83
CA ARG A 104 -6.99 -4.28 -12.63
C ARG A 104 -5.72 -3.44 -12.45
N GLU A 105 -5.83 -2.24 -11.90
CA GLU A 105 -4.69 -1.39 -11.54
C GLU A 105 -4.10 -1.76 -10.16
N VAL A 106 -4.75 -2.66 -9.42
CA VAL A 106 -4.30 -3.13 -8.10
C VAL A 106 -3.62 -4.48 -8.23
N ILE A 107 -2.30 -4.50 -8.01
CA ILE A 107 -1.48 -5.72 -8.03
C ILE A 107 -1.03 -6.04 -6.61
N PHE A 108 -1.42 -7.20 -6.09
CA PHE A 108 -0.95 -7.66 -4.79
C PHE A 108 0.49 -8.19 -4.89
N THR A 109 1.36 -7.68 -4.03
CA THR A 109 2.74 -8.13 -3.84
C THR A 109 2.98 -8.42 -2.36
N ARG A 110 4.14 -8.96 -1.98
CA ARG A 110 4.52 -9.20 -0.58
C ARG A 110 4.69 -7.91 0.22
N GLY A 111 4.90 -6.77 -0.44
CA GLY A 111 5.06 -5.46 0.19
C GLY A 111 5.68 -4.43 -0.76
N THR A 112 5.87 -3.21 -0.25
CA THR A 112 6.34 -2.05 -1.03
C THR A 112 7.65 -2.31 -1.76
N THR A 113 8.62 -2.96 -1.13
CA THR A 113 9.90 -3.29 -1.77
C THR A 113 9.72 -4.16 -3.02
N GLU A 114 8.84 -5.16 -2.99
CA GLU A 114 8.58 -6.00 -4.17
C GLU A 114 7.77 -5.24 -5.23
N ALA A 115 6.82 -4.39 -4.82
CA ALA A 115 6.05 -3.57 -5.76
C ALA A 115 6.95 -2.64 -6.59
N ILE A 116 7.91 -1.96 -5.95
CA ILE A 116 8.86 -1.09 -6.65
C ILE A 116 9.78 -1.91 -7.56
N ASN A 117 10.28 -3.06 -7.08
CA ASN A 117 11.09 -3.95 -7.92
C ASN A 117 10.33 -4.47 -9.13
N LEU A 118 9.03 -4.78 -8.99
CA LEU A 118 8.20 -5.20 -10.12
C LEU A 118 8.20 -4.12 -11.21
N VAL A 119 8.04 -2.85 -10.87
CA VAL A 119 8.12 -1.73 -11.83
C VAL A 119 9.51 -1.60 -12.43
N ALA A 120 10.56 -1.60 -11.61
CA ALA A 120 11.94 -1.45 -12.08
C ALA A 120 12.33 -2.57 -13.07
N TYR A 121 11.98 -3.82 -12.78
CA TYR A 121 12.36 -4.97 -13.60
C TYR A 121 11.46 -5.18 -14.82
N SER A 122 10.16 -4.90 -14.72
CA SER A 122 9.21 -5.13 -15.82
C SER A 122 9.12 -3.95 -16.80
N TRP A 123 9.28 -2.72 -16.31
CA TRP A 123 9.16 -1.51 -17.12
C TRP A 123 10.51 -0.82 -17.29
N ALA A 124 11.13 -0.35 -16.20
CA ALA A 124 12.27 0.56 -16.30
C ALA A 124 13.46 -0.05 -17.08
N ARG A 125 13.78 -1.32 -16.83
CA ARG A 125 14.86 -2.02 -17.55
C ARG A 125 14.60 -2.26 -19.04
N ASN A 126 13.34 -2.22 -19.47
CA ASN A 126 12.96 -2.44 -20.86
C ASN A 126 12.76 -1.13 -21.64
N GLU A 127 12.41 -0.05 -20.93
CA GLU A 127 12.05 1.23 -21.54
C GLU A 127 13.15 2.29 -21.43
N LEU A 128 13.95 2.27 -20.35
CA LEU A 128 15.05 3.22 -20.19
C LEU A 128 16.24 2.89 -21.09
N LYS A 129 16.95 3.93 -21.52
CA LYS A 129 18.15 3.85 -22.35
C LYS A 129 19.17 4.90 -21.93
N ALA A 130 20.37 4.78 -22.49
CA ALA A 130 21.41 5.77 -22.31
C ALA A 130 20.93 7.18 -22.67
N GLY A 131 21.12 8.12 -21.74
CA GLY A 131 20.69 9.50 -21.85
C GLY A 131 19.33 9.82 -21.21
N ASP A 132 18.53 8.82 -20.83
CA ASP A 132 17.33 9.05 -20.02
C ASP A 132 17.70 9.34 -18.56
N ILE A 133 16.81 10.02 -17.84
CA ILE A 133 16.99 10.40 -16.44
C ILE A 133 15.86 9.83 -15.61
N VAL A 134 16.21 9.11 -14.54
CA VAL A 134 15.32 8.79 -13.43
C VAL A 134 15.57 9.81 -12.33
N VAL A 135 14.51 10.49 -11.88
CA VAL A 135 14.58 11.46 -10.79
C VAL A 135 13.97 10.85 -9.53
N THR A 136 14.66 11.01 -8.41
CA THR A 136 14.21 10.60 -7.08
C THR A 136 14.60 11.64 -6.03
N THR A 137 14.46 11.38 -4.73
CA THR A 137 14.78 12.33 -3.66
C THR A 137 15.88 11.82 -2.74
N GLN A 138 16.57 12.69 -2.01
CA GLN A 138 17.49 12.26 -0.94
C GLN A 138 16.77 11.65 0.27
N LEU A 139 15.45 11.80 0.37
CA LEU A 139 14.62 11.28 1.47
C LEU A 139 14.18 9.82 1.25
N GLU A 140 14.52 9.20 0.12
CA GLU A 140 14.02 7.87 -0.19
C GLU A 140 14.48 6.80 0.80
N HIS A 141 13.54 5.93 1.17
CA HIS A 141 13.89 4.64 1.76
C HIS A 141 14.65 3.78 0.73
N HIS A 142 15.59 2.95 1.18
CA HIS A 142 16.41 2.11 0.28
C HIS A 142 15.59 1.27 -0.72
N SER A 143 14.39 0.84 -0.33
CA SER A 143 13.46 0.13 -1.22
C SER A 143 13.07 0.91 -2.47
N ASN A 144 13.05 2.24 -2.41
CA ASN A 144 12.78 3.15 -3.52
C ASN A 144 14.06 3.82 -4.05
N LEU A 145 15.23 3.23 -3.80
CA LEU A 145 16.52 3.73 -4.30
C LEU A 145 17.30 2.65 -5.08
N VAL A 146 17.56 1.52 -4.42
CA VAL A 146 18.38 0.44 -4.98
C VAL A 146 17.84 -0.10 -6.32
N PRO A 147 16.51 -0.30 -6.51
CA PRO A 147 16.00 -0.78 -7.80
C PRO A 147 16.29 0.18 -8.96
N TRP A 148 16.25 1.50 -8.71
CA TRP A 148 16.53 2.51 -9.73
C TRP A 148 18.03 2.58 -10.05
N GLN A 149 18.90 2.51 -9.04
CA GLN A 149 20.35 2.39 -9.26
C GLN A 149 20.68 1.20 -10.16
N GLN A 150 20.06 0.05 -9.91
CA GLN A 150 20.26 -1.15 -10.72
C GLN A 150 19.70 -1.01 -12.14
N ALA A 151 18.52 -0.40 -12.30
CA ALA A 151 17.92 -0.17 -13.60
C ALA A 151 18.75 0.82 -14.46
N CYS A 152 19.19 1.93 -13.87
CA CYS A 152 20.08 2.90 -14.50
C CYS A 152 21.42 2.27 -14.92
N ALA A 153 22.06 1.51 -14.01
CA ALA A 153 23.30 0.80 -14.32
C ALA A 153 23.14 -0.22 -15.47
N ALA A 154 21.99 -0.88 -15.58
CA ALA A 154 21.72 -1.86 -16.64
C ALA A 154 21.42 -1.24 -18.01
N THR A 155 20.90 -0.01 -18.04
CA THR A 155 20.38 0.64 -19.27
C THR A 155 21.26 1.80 -19.75
N GLY A 156 22.15 2.29 -18.90
CA GLY A 156 22.93 3.50 -19.14
C GLY A 156 22.18 4.81 -18.83
N ALA A 157 20.95 4.73 -18.30
CA ALA A 157 20.22 5.90 -17.81
C ALA A 157 20.91 6.51 -16.58
N GLU A 158 20.63 7.78 -16.30
CA GLU A 158 21.17 8.51 -15.14
C GLU A 158 20.15 8.48 -13.99
N LEU A 159 20.64 8.44 -12.75
CA LEU A 159 19.84 8.63 -11.55
C LEU A 159 20.20 9.98 -10.92
N ARG A 160 19.20 10.87 -10.79
CA ARG A 160 19.35 12.20 -10.17
C ARG A 160 18.48 12.33 -8.93
N PHE A 161 18.89 13.22 -8.04
CA PHE A 161 18.26 13.43 -6.74
C PHE A 161 17.80 14.86 -6.58
N ILE A 162 16.59 15.04 -6.10
CA ILE A 162 16.11 16.29 -5.53
C ILE A 162 16.72 16.41 -4.13
N GLU A 163 17.42 17.51 -3.90
CA GLU A 163 18.13 17.82 -2.67
C GLU A 163 17.16 18.16 -1.52
N VAL A 164 17.70 18.10 -0.30
CA VAL A 164 16.97 18.42 0.93
C VAL A 164 17.70 19.55 1.64
N ASP A 165 16.94 20.54 2.13
CA ASP A 165 17.49 21.66 2.89
C ASP A 165 17.73 21.33 4.38
N ASP A 166 18.26 22.30 5.12
CA ASP A 166 18.59 22.14 6.55
C ASP A 166 17.34 21.93 7.44
N ASP A 167 16.13 22.24 6.95
CA ASP A 167 14.86 22.02 7.64
C ASP A 167 14.25 20.64 7.32
N GLY A 168 14.89 19.85 6.45
CA GLY A 168 14.43 18.54 6.02
C GLY A 168 13.36 18.59 4.94
N LEU A 169 13.24 19.70 4.21
CA LEU A 169 12.29 19.90 3.12
C LEU A 169 12.96 19.71 1.76
N LEU A 170 12.18 19.28 0.76
CA LEU A 170 12.67 19.15 -0.61
C LEU A 170 12.89 20.52 -1.24
N VAL A 171 14.04 20.71 -1.88
CA VAL A 171 14.34 21.91 -2.68
C VAL A 171 13.72 21.74 -4.06
N LEU A 172 12.52 22.32 -4.25
CA LEU A 172 11.72 22.10 -5.46
C LEU A 172 12.06 23.04 -6.62
N ASP A 173 12.87 24.07 -6.40
CA ASP A 173 13.19 25.08 -7.41
C ASP A 173 13.90 24.50 -8.64
N ASP A 174 14.52 23.32 -8.50
CA ASP A 174 15.26 22.61 -9.55
C ASP A 174 14.39 21.61 -10.37
N LEU A 175 13.07 21.59 -10.18
CA LEU A 175 12.14 20.67 -10.88
C LEU A 175 11.70 21.13 -12.28
N GLU A 176 11.98 22.39 -12.65
CA GLU A 176 11.66 22.96 -13.98
C GLU A 176 12.80 22.74 -15.01
#